data_AF-A0A379X2G3-F1
#
_entry.id   AF-A0A379X2G3-F1
#
_cell.length_a   1.000
_cell.length_b   1.000
_cell.length_c   1.000
_cell.angle_alpha   90.00
_cell.angle_beta   90.00
_cell.angle_gamma   90.00
#
_symmetry.space_group_name_H-M   'P 1'
#
loop_
_entity.id
_entity.type
_entity.pdbx_description
1 polymer ?
#
loop_
_entity_poly.entity_id
_entity_poly.type
_entity_poly.pdbx_seq_one_letter_code
_entity_poly.pdbx_strand_id
1 'polypeptide(L)'
;MQMIQSMGGTPVWPLIALSNIAQASAVVGIIISSRKHNEREISVPAAISAYLGVTEPAMYGINLKYRFPMLCAMIGSGLAGLLCGLNGVIANGIGVGGLPGILSIPPRYWQVYGMAMVIAIVIPVILTTFIYQRKHRQGTLQIV
;
A
#
# COMPACT_ATOMS: atom_id res chain seq x y z
N MET A 1 2.40 14.45 19.00
CA MET A 1 2.91 15.83 19.10
C MET A 1 4.29 15.92 19.76
N GLN A 2 4.63 15.10 20.76
CA GLN A 2 5.98 15.12 21.38
C GLN A 2 7.16 14.81 20.42
N MET A 3 7.04 13.84 19.49
CA MET A 3 8.13 13.51 18.56
C MET A 3 8.50 14.64 17.58
N ILE A 4 7.51 15.40 17.11
CA ILE A 4 7.73 16.52 16.17
C ILE A 4 8.51 17.66 16.86
N GLN A 5 8.28 17.87 18.17
CA GLN A 5 8.95 18.92 18.94
C GLN A 5 10.40 18.59 19.34
N SER A 6 10.80 17.30 19.37
CA SER A 6 12.19 16.91 19.66
C SER A 6 13.05 16.59 18.42
N MET A 7 12.46 16.15 17.30
CA MET A 7 13.22 15.70 16.12
C MET A 7 13.02 16.57 14.87
N GLY A 8 12.18 17.61 14.93
CA GLY A 8 11.86 18.45 13.77
C GLY A 8 11.00 17.75 12.70
N GLY A 9 10.46 16.56 13.00
CA GLY A 9 9.64 15.76 12.09
C GLY A 9 9.16 14.44 12.70
N THR A 10 8.42 13.65 11.93
CA THR A 10 7.92 12.32 12.33
C THR A 10 8.33 11.23 11.32
N PRO A 11 9.05 10.18 11.74
CA PRO A 11 9.39 9.04 10.88
C PRO A 11 8.20 8.10 10.67
N VAL A 12 7.15 8.23 11.47
CA VAL A 12 5.96 7.37 11.42
C VAL A 12 5.08 7.72 10.21
N TRP A 13 5.01 9.00 9.85
CA TRP A 13 4.12 9.45 8.78
C TRP A 13 4.48 8.87 7.39
N PRO A 14 5.75 8.87 6.95
CA PRO A 14 6.16 8.19 5.72
C PRO A 14 5.79 6.70 5.71
N LEU A 15 5.89 6.02 6.85
CA LEU A 15 5.56 4.59 6.97
C LEU A 15 4.05 4.34 6.81
N ILE A 16 3.22 5.20 7.39
CA ILE A 16 1.76 5.12 7.23
C ILE A 16 1.37 5.31 5.76
N ALA A 17 1.95 6.31 5.10
CA ALA A 17 1.66 6.58 3.69
C ALA A 17 2.07 5.40 2.78
N LEU A 18 3.26 4.82 3.02
CA LEU A 18 3.70 3.62 2.29
C LEU A 18 2.83 2.39 2.57
N SER A 19 2.35 2.22 3.80
CA SER A 19 1.42 1.15 4.16
C SER A 19 0.10 1.25 3.39
N ASN A 20 -0.48 2.45 3.31
CA ASN A 20 -1.72 2.68 2.57
C ASN A 20 -1.55 2.46 1.06
N ILE A 21 -0.44 2.94 0.49
CA ILE A 21 -0.07 2.68 -0.91
C ILE A 21 0.07 1.17 -1.16
N ALA A 22 0.70 0.43 -0.25
CA ALA A 22 0.84 -1.02 -0.36
C ALA A 22 -0.51 -1.75 -0.29
N GLN A 23 -1.43 -1.31 0.57
CA GLN A 23 -2.78 -1.86 0.63
C GLN A 23 -3.57 -1.61 -0.66
N ALA A 24 -3.51 -0.40 -1.21
CA ALA A 24 -4.11 -0.07 -2.50
C ALA A 24 -3.53 -0.94 -3.63
N SER A 25 -2.21 -1.11 -3.63
CA SER A 25 -1.46 -1.89 -4.60
C SER A 25 -1.81 -3.38 -4.57
N ALA A 26 -2.03 -3.94 -3.38
CA ALA A 26 -2.55 -5.31 -3.25
C ALA A 26 -3.95 -5.45 -3.88
N VAL A 27 -4.84 -4.48 -3.67
CA VAL A 27 -6.16 -4.47 -4.34
C VAL A 27 -6.02 -4.35 -5.86
N VAL A 28 -5.09 -3.54 -6.36
CA VAL A 28 -4.79 -3.46 -7.79
C VAL A 28 -4.32 -4.82 -8.34
N GLY A 29 -3.50 -5.56 -7.60
CA GLY A 29 -3.11 -6.93 -7.98
C GLY A 29 -4.31 -7.87 -8.12
N ILE A 30 -5.36 -7.70 -7.29
CA ILE A 30 -6.63 -8.40 -7.42
C ILE A 30 -7.43 -7.93 -8.63
N ILE A 31 -7.51 -6.63 -8.90
CA ILE A 31 -8.22 -6.07 -10.07
C ILE A 31 -7.65 -6.62 -11.39
N ILE A 32 -6.32 -6.75 -11.46
CA ILE A 32 -5.61 -7.25 -12.63
C ILE A 32 -5.87 -8.75 -12.81
N SER A 33 -5.82 -9.54 -11.73
CA SER A 33 -6.02 -10.99 -11.82
C SER A 33 -7.48 -11.43 -11.87
N SER A 34 -8.40 -10.71 -11.23
CA SER A 34 -9.82 -11.06 -11.18
C SER A 34 -10.53 -10.65 -12.47
N ARG A 35 -11.31 -11.60 -13.02
CA ARG A 35 -12.16 -11.38 -14.20
C ARG A 35 -13.64 -11.15 -13.86
N LYS A 36 -13.99 -11.08 -12.57
CA LYS A 36 -15.39 -10.92 -12.14
C LYS A 36 -15.82 -9.46 -12.20
N HIS A 37 -16.92 -9.18 -12.91
CA HIS A 37 -17.44 -7.82 -13.06
C HIS A 37 -17.81 -7.19 -11.70
N ASN A 38 -18.57 -7.93 -10.87
CA ASN A 38 -18.98 -7.48 -9.54
C ASN A 38 -17.79 -7.17 -8.60
N GLU A 39 -16.69 -7.90 -8.71
CA GLU A 39 -15.51 -7.61 -7.88
C GLU A 39 -14.81 -6.33 -8.34
N ARG A 40 -14.74 -6.08 -9.66
CA ARG A 40 -14.15 -4.86 -10.22
C ARG A 40 -14.92 -3.60 -9.86
N GLU A 41 -16.25 -3.65 -9.85
CA GLU A 41 -17.09 -2.51 -9.45
C GLU A 41 -16.80 -2.02 -8.03
N ILE A 42 -16.44 -2.93 -7.12
CA ILE A 42 -16.10 -2.57 -5.73
C ILE A 42 -14.60 -2.28 -5.58
N SER A 43 -13.75 -3.06 -6.24
CA SER A 43 -12.30 -2.98 -6.04
C SER A 43 -11.64 -1.77 -6.68
N VAL A 44 -12.11 -1.31 -7.84
CA VAL A 44 -11.59 -0.10 -8.48
C VAL A 44 -11.79 1.15 -7.61
N PRO A 45 -13.00 1.49 -7.14
CA PRO A 45 -13.19 2.66 -6.28
C PRO A 45 -12.49 2.48 -4.93
N ALA A 46 -12.45 1.26 -4.38
CA ALA A 46 -11.72 0.97 -3.15
C ALA A 46 -10.21 1.22 -3.29
N ALA A 47 -9.59 0.81 -4.40
CA ALA A 47 -8.18 1.05 -4.66
C ALA A 47 -7.86 2.55 -4.80
N ILE A 48 -8.71 3.30 -5.52
CA ILE A 48 -8.55 4.76 -5.67
C ILE A 48 -8.66 5.44 -4.30
N SER A 49 -9.66 5.06 -3.50
CA SER A 49 -9.86 5.57 -2.14
C SER A 49 -8.63 5.31 -1.26
N ALA A 50 -8.06 4.09 -1.33
CA ALA A 50 -6.87 3.73 -0.58
C ALA A 50 -5.62 4.50 -1.02
N TYR A 51 -5.45 4.76 -2.32
CA TYR A 51 -4.37 5.62 -2.81
C TYR A 51 -4.51 7.09 -2.38
N LEU A 52 -5.72 7.54 -2.08
CA LEU A 52 -5.97 8.86 -1.50
C LEU A 52 -5.83 8.88 0.03
N GLY A 53 -5.53 7.74 0.64
CA GLY A 53 -5.30 7.60 2.08
C GLY A 53 -6.50 7.06 2.88
N VAL A 54 -7.62 6.73 2.22
CA VAL A 54 -8.81 6.11 2.83
C VAL A 54 -8.79 4.61 2.57
N THR A 55 -8.24 3.84 3.50
CA THR A 55 -7.96 2.41 3.29
C THR A 55 -9.09 1.47 3.70
N GLU A 56 -10.11 1.95 4.41
CA GLU A 56 -11.23 1.13 4.89
C GLU A 56 -11.92 0.30 3.78
N PRO A 57 -12.30 0.87 2.62
CA PRO A 57 -12.97 0.08 1.57
C PRO A 57 -12.03 -0.96 0.95
N ALA A 58 -10.73 -0.67 0.84
CA ALA A 58 -9.75 -1.62 0.29
C ALA A 58 -9.44 -2.75 1.29
N MET A 59 -9.21 -2.38 2.55
CA MET A 59 -8.83 -3.30 3.60
C MET A 59 -9.96 -4.29 3.90
N TYR A 60 -11.16 -3.79 4.16
CA TYR A 60 -12.31 -4.63 4.50
C TYR A 60 -13.01 -5.21 3.27
N GLY A 61 -13.04 -4.48 2.15
CA GLY A 61 -13.74 -4.93 0.94
C GLY A 61 -13.01 -6.03 0.17
N ILE A 62 -11.67 -6.00 0.11
CA ILE A 62 -10.87 -6.95 -0.70
C ILE A 62 -9.75 -7.61 0.10
N ASN A 63 -8.89 -6.84 0.77
CA ASN A 63 -7.65 -7.40 1.33
C ASN A 63 -7.93 -8.44 2.43
N LEU A 64 -8.88 -8.17 3.33
CA LEU A 64 -9.32 -9.11 4.36
C LEU A 64 -10.24 -10.22 3.82
N LYS A 65 -11.03 -9.93 2.78
CA LYS A 65 -11.91 -10.92 2.13
C LYS A 65 -11.12 -12.13 1.65
N TYR A 66 -9.96 -11.92 1.01
CA TYR A 66 -9.08 -13.00 0.56
C TYR A 66 -7.94 -13.33 1.54
N ARG A 67 -7.69 -12.47 2.53
CA ARG A 67 -6.61 -12.53 3.55
C ARG A 67 -5.18 -12.46 3.01
N PHE A 68 -4.87 -13.13 1.91
CA PHE A 68 -3.53 -13.12 1.31
C PHE A 68 -3.10 -11.76 0.74
N PRO A 69 -3.98 -10.89 0.17
CA PRO A 69 -3.56 -9.59 -0.33
C PRO A 69 -3.09 -8.69 0.80
N MET A 70 -3.70 -8.80 1.99
CA MET A 70 -3.25 -8.09 3.18
C MET A 70 -1.83 -8.49 3.57
N LEU A 71 -1.51 -9.79 3.52
CA LEU A 71 -0.14 -10.27 3.79
C LEU A 71 0.86 -9.74 2.75
N CYS A 72 0.45 -9.67 1.47
CA CYS A 72 1.29 -9.12 0.40
C CYS A 72 1.56 -7.62 0.61
N ALA A 73 0.54 -6.86 1.01
CA ALA A 73 0.67 -5.46 1.37
C ALA A 73 1.63 -5.26 2.55
N MET A 74 1.54 -6.08 3.59
CA MET A 74 2.44 -6.03 4.76
C MET A 74 3.90 -6.27 4.39
N ILE A 75 4.17 -7.20 3.46
CA ILE A 75 5.54 -7.48 3.00
C ILE A 75 6.07 -6.28 2.19
N GLY A 76 5.27 -5.73 1.28
CA GLY A 76 5.69 -4.56 0.49
C GLY A 76 5.91 -3.31 1.34
N SER A 77 5.01 -3.03 2.29
CA SER A 77 5.16 -1.90 3.21
C SER A 77 6.31 -2.10 4.20
N GLY A 78 6.57 -3.33 4.63
CA GLY A 78 7.74 -3.66 5.46
C GLY A 78 9.06 -3.38 4.76
N LEU A 79 9.21 -3.77 3.49
CA LEU A 79 10.42 -3.51 2.71
C LEU A 79 10.58 -2.01 2.38
N ALA A 80 9.49 -1.34 2.00
CA ALA A 80 9.49 0.10 1.77
C ALA A 80 9.83 0.87 3.06
N GLY A 81 9.26 0.43 4.18
CA GLY A 81 9.50 1.01 5.50
C GLY A 81 10.91 0.79 6.01
N LEU A 82 11.50 -0.38 5.76
CA LEU A 82 12.90 -0.66 6.06
C LEU A 82 13.81 0.30 5.29
N LEU A 83 13.54 0.53 4.00
CA LEU A 83 14.34 1.45 3.18
C LEU A 83 14.24 2.89 3.68
N CYS A 84 13.05 3.36 4.06
CA CYS A 84 12.86 4.67 4.68
C CYS A 84 13.53 4.78 6.07
N GLY A 85 13.41 3.73 6.90
CA GLY A 85 13.96 3.70 8.25
C GLY A 85 15.49 3.73 8.25
N LEU A 86 16.14 2.95 7.38
CA LEU A 86 17.60 2.92 7.25
C LEU A 86 18.17 4.25 6.73
N ASN A 87 17.42 5.00 5.93
CA ASN A 87 17.81 6.30 5.40
C ASN A 87 17.36 7.49 6.26
N GLY A 88 16.72 7.24 7.42
CA GLY A 88 16.27 8.29 8.34
C GLY A 88 15.21 9.22 7.75
N VAL A 89 14.35 8.72 6.86
CA VAL A 89 13.31 9.55 6.22
C VAL A 89 12.30 10.02 7.26
N ILE A 90 12.18 11.34 7.41
CA ILE A 90 11.22 11.99 8.30
C ILE A 90 10.26 12.88 7.50
N ALA A 91 9.02 13.01 7.96
CA ALA A 91 8.07 13.99 7.44
C ALA A 91 8.07 15.26 8.30
N ASN A 92 7.90 16.43 7.66
CA ASN A 92 7.82 17.72 8.37
C ASN A 92 6.50 17.89 9.15
N GLY A 93 5.49 17.07 8.85
CA GLY A 93 4.19 17.10 9.51
C GLY A 93 3.30 15.92 9.11
N ILE A 94 2.11 15.88 9.73
CA ILE A 94 1.03 14.97 9.36
C ILE A 94 0.32 15.56 8.14
N GLY A 95 0.32 14.84 7.02
CA GLY A 95 -0.39 15.26 5.81
C GLY A 95 -1.38 14.22 5.32
N VAL A 96 -1.40 13.94 4.01
CA VAL A 96 -2.29 12.92 3.43
C VAL A 96 -1.59 11.57 3.46
N GLY A 97 -2.28 10.53 3.93
CA GLY A 97 -1.70 9.19 4.08
C GLY A 97 -1.65 8.36 2.79
N GLY A 98 -1.76 8.98 1.61
CA GLY A 98 -1.83 8.29 0.31
C GLY A 98 -0.63 8.59 -0.59
N LEU A 99 -0.82 8.46 -1.91
CA LEU A 99 0.12 8.99 -2.92
C LEU A 99 0.51 10.46 -2.68
N PRO A 100 -0.41 11.36 -2.25
CA PRO A 100 -0.04 12.74 -1.94
C PRO A 100 0.85 12.88 -0.68
N GLY A 101 1.10 11.80 0.07
CA GLY A 101 1.94 11.81 1.27
C GLY A 101 3.40 12.20 1.01
N ILE A 102 3.87 12.07 -0.23
CA ILE A 102 5.19 12.57 -0.65
C ILE A 102 5.32 14.10 -0.44
N LEU A 103 4.21 14.84 -0.50
CA LEU A 103 4.19 16.30 -0.29
C LEU A 103 4.48 16.68 1.17
N SER A 104 4.30 15.76 2.11
CA SER A 104 4.61 15.97 3.54
C SER A 104 6.07 15.67 3.89
N ILE A 105 6.82 15.15 2.93
CA ILE A 105 8.22 14.73 3.09
C ILE A 105 9.13 15.83 2.50
N PRO A 106 10.20 16.22 3.20
CA PRO A 106 11.17 17.17 2.69
C PRO A 106 11.72 16.73 1.32
N PRO A 107 11.91 17.64 0.35
CA PRO A 107 12.42 17.31 -0.98
C PRO A 107 13.75 16.54 -0.98
N ARG A 108 14.58 16.74 0.06
CA ARG A 108 15.84 16.00 0.28
C ARG A 108 15.64 14.48 0.31
N TYR A 109 14.49 14.00 0.79
CA TYR A 109 14.20 12.56 0.91
C TYR A 109 13.33 12.00 -0.23
N TRP A 110 12.92 12.83 -1.20
CA TRP A 110 12.03 12.41 -2.28
C TRP A 110 12.59 11.27 -3.13
N GLN A 111 13.90 11.21 -3.35
CA GLN A 111 14.52 10.12 -4.12
C GLN A 111 14.36 8.77 -3.40
N VAL A 112 14.71 8.73 -2.10
CA VAL A 112 14.61 7.55 -1.25
C VAL A 112 13.14 7.14 -1.08
N TYR A 113 12.28 8.11 -0.80
CA TYR A 113 10.85 7.86 -0.62
C TYR A 113 10.16 7.43 -1.91
N GLY A 114 10.54 7.99 -3.05
CA GLY A 114 10.07 7.55 -4.37
C GLY A 114 10.45 6.10 -4.65
N MET A 115 11.67 5.69 -4.30
CA MET A 115 12.09 4.30 -4.42
C MET A 115 11.31 3.39 -3.45
N ALA A 116 11.06 3.83 -2.22
CA ALA A 116 10.22 3.12 -1.28
C ALA A 116 8.76 2.99 -1.77
N MET A 117 8.21 4.03 -2.42
CA MET A 117 6.89 3.98 -3.05
C MET A 117 6.85 2.96 -4.18
N VAL A 118 7.87 2.92 -5.03
CA VAL A 118 7.97 1.92 -6.10
C VAL A 118 7.96 0.51 -5.50
N ILE A 119 8.71 0.27 -4.42
CA ILE A 119 8.71 -1.02 -3.72
C ILE A 119 7.33 -1.34 -3.13
N ALA A 120 6.70 -0.36 -2.46
CA ALA A 120 5.37 -0.50 -1.88
C ALA A 120 4.27 -0.74 -2.93
N ILE A 121 4.48 -0.37 -4.20
CA ILE A 121 3.54 -0.63 -5.29
C ILE A 121 3.85 -1.97 -5.96
N VAL A 122 5.08 -2.14 -6.42
CA VAL A 122 5.49 -3.25 -7.28
C VAL A 122 5.42 -4.58 -6.52
N ILE A 123 5.92 -4.63 -5.27
CA ILE A 123 5.95 -5.89 -4.52
C ILE A 123 4.53 -6.39 -4.22
N PRO A 124 3.62 -5.61 -3.62
CA PRO A 124 2.27 -6.07 -3.35
C PRO A 124 1.49 -6.42 -4.62
N VAL A 125 1.64 -5.67 -5.71
CA VAL A 125 0.97 -6.00 -6.99
C VAL A 125 1.46 -7.35 -7.49
N ILE A 126 2.78 -7.54 -7.66
CA ILE A 126 3.35 -8.78 -8.19
C ILE A 126 2.98 -9.97 -7.31
N LEU A 127 3.16 -9.83 -5.99
CA LEU A 127 2.94 -10.93 -5.06
C LEU A 127 1.46 -11.31 -5.00
N THR A 128 0.56 -10.31 -5.00
CA THR A 128 -0.88 -10.57 -4.98
C THR A 128 -1.35 -11.20 -6.28
N THR A 129 -0.89 -10.70 -7.43
CA THR A 129 -1.21 -11.27 -8.75
C THR A 129 -0.72 -12.71 -8.86
N PHE A 130 0.52 -13.00 -8.42
CA PHE A 130 1.10 -14.34 -8.45
C PHE A 130 0.36 -15.32 -7.53
N ILE A 131 0.09 -14.92 -6.28
CA ILE A 131 -0.64 -15.78 -5.32
C ILE A 131 -2.08 -16.01 -5.79
N TYR A 132 -2.74 -14.99 -6.33
CA TYR A 132 -4.09 -15.13 -6.90
C TYR A 132 -4.08 -16.15 -8.05
N GLN A 133 -3.17 -16.03 -9.01
CA GLN A 133 -3.06 -16.97 -10.13
C GLN A 133 -2.74 -18.40 -9.65
N ARG A 134 -1.89 -18.56 -8.63
CA ARG A 134 -1.59 -19.86 -8.04
C ARG A 134 -2.81 -20.50 -7.37
N LYS A 135 -3.56 -19.73 -6.57
CA LYS A 135 -4.80 -20.22 -5.93
C LYS A 135 -5.90 -20.50 -6.95
N HIS A 136 -5.97 -19.73 -8.02
CA HIS A 136 -6.85 -19.99 -9.15
C HIS A 136 -6.52 -21.32 -9.84
N ARG A 137 -5.24 -21.57 -10.14
CA ARG A 137 -4.76 -22.82 -10.76
C ARG A 137 -4.95 -24.04 -9.86
N GLN A 138 -4.97 -23.86 -8.54
CA GLN A 138 -5.25 -24.90 -7.55
C GLN A 138 -6.76 -25.14 -7.34
N GLY A 139 -7.64 -24.49 -8.10
CA GLY A 139 -9.10 -24.68 -8.00
C GLY A 139 -9.73 -24.22 -6.68
N THR A 140 -8.96 -23.53 -5.82
CA THR A 140 -9.39 -23.12 -4.47
C THR A 140 -10.15 -21.81 -4.46
N LEU A 141 -10.17 -21.10 -5.60
CA LEU A 141 -10.97 -19.91 -5.84
C LEU A 141 -11.98 -20.25 -6.94
N GLN A 142 -13.26 -20.35 -6.58
CA GLN A 142 -14.30 -20.53 -7.58
C GLN A 142 -14.42 -19.26 -8.44
N ILE A 143 -14.03 -19.39 -9.70
CA ILE A 143 -14.53 -18.50 -10.75
C ILE A 143 -16.01 -18.86 -10.86
N VAL A 144 -16.82 -18.05 -10.21
CA VAL A 144 -18.24 -17.91 -10.51
C VAL A 144 -18.34 -16.62 -11.26
#